data_AF-A0AAV0G1H7-F1
#
_entry.id   AF-A0AAV0G1H7-F1
#
_cell.length_a   1.000
_cell.length_b   1.000
_cell.length_c   1.000
_cell.angle_alpha   90.00
_cell.angle_beta   90.00
_cell.angle_gamma   90.00
#
_symmetry.space_group_name_H-M   'P 1'
#
loop_
_entity.id
_entity.type
_entity.pdbx_description
1 polymer ?
#
loop_
_entity_poly.entity_id
_entity_poly.type
_entity_poly.pdbx_seq_one_letter_code
_entity_poly.pdbx_strand_id
1 'polypeptide(L)'
;MPLEGFDFGSIFGCAVKCSGICADPDGCCRVVVAQSCLTASTNRGCKAIYVSEGASCVLLRDGMTRAPVVRFKSARGAADLNFFLEDRLNFETLIMVLTNRADLLDFKPLSALLWGKIFTLDLAASREMQWG
;
A
#
# COMPACT_ATOMS: atom_id res chain seq x y z
N MET A 1 -18.41 19.44 -17.13
CA MET A 1 -17.37 20.38 -16.67
C MET A 1 -16.03 19.73 -17.00
N PRO A 2 -15.28 20.22 -18.00
CA PRO A 2 -13.96 19.69 -18.28
C PRO A 2 -13.02 20.06 -17.12
N LEU A 3 -12.17 19.12 -16.71
CA LEU A 3 -11.12 19.35 -15.71
C LEU A 3 -9.99 20.14 -16.40
N GLU A 4 -10.16 21.46 -16.55
CA GLU A 4 -9.06 22.33 -16.98
C GLU A 4 -7.88 22.17 -15.99
N GLY A 5 -6.71 21.81 -16.52
CA GLY A 5 -5.50 21.58 -15.73
C GLY A 5 -5.19 20.14 -15.32
N PHE A 6 -6.01 19.14 -15.70
CA PHE A 6 -5.70 17.73 -15.45
C PHE A 6 -4.84 17.13 -16.59
N ASP A 7 -3.63 16.68 -16.29
CA ASP A 7 -2.74 16.05 -17.27
C ASP A 7 -3.16 14.60 -17.58
N PHE A 8 -3.94 14.44 -18.63
CA PHE A 8 -4.37 13.14 -19.13
C PHE A 8 -3.22 12.30 -19.73
N GLY A 9 -2.02 12.87 -19.95
CA GLY A 9 -0.84 12.11 -20.37
C GLY A 9 -0.34 11.14 -19.29
N SER A 10 -0.47 11.52 -18.03
CA SER A 10 -0.03 10.73 -16.86
C SER A 10 -0.86 9.46 -16.56
N ILE A 11 -2.07 9.35 -17.14
CA ILE A 11 -2.99 8.24 -16.86
C ILE A 11 -2.98 7.14 -17.94
N PHE A 12 -2.18 7.30 -19.01
CA PHE A 12 -2.03 6.28 -20.06
C PHE A 12 -1.32 5.03 -19.51
N GLY A 13 -2.10 4.13 -18.92
CA GLY A 13 -1.65 2.85 -18.36
C GLY A 13 -2.22 2.52 -16.98
N CYS A 14 -2.75 3.51 -16.24
CA CYS A 14 -3.14 3.33 -14.84
C CYS A 14 -4.66 3.14 -14.60
N ALA A 15 -5.54 3.39 -15.57
CA ALA A 15 -6.97 3.48 -15.28
C ALA A 15 -7.91 2.88 -16.35
N VAL A 16 -8.79 1.97 -15.91
CA VAL A 16 -10.03 1.60 -16.63
C VAL A 16 -11.21 2.51 -16.21
N LYS A 17 -11.06 3.32 -15.14
CA LYS A 17 -12.03 4.36 -14.76
C LYS A 17 -11.41 5.32 -13.74
N CYS A 18 -10.93 6.49 -14.18
CA CYS A 18 -10.36 7.48 -13.25
C CYS A 18 -11.44 7.98 -12.27
N SER A 19 -11.16 7.85 -10.97
CA SER A 19 -11.92 8.42 -9.87
C SER A 19 -10.95 9.27 -9.04
N GLY A 20 -11.10 10.60 -9.07
CA GLY A 20 -10.16 11.54 -8.44
C GLY A 20 -10.74 12.20 -7.20
N ILE A 21 -9.89 12.86 -6.40
CA ILE A 21 -10.32 13.82 -5.37
C ILE A 21 -9.79 15.18 -5.81
N CYS A 22 -10.67 16.16 -5.97
CA CYS A 22 -10.29 17.54 -6.28
C CYS A 22 -10.38 18.35 -4.98
N ALA A 23 -9.28 18.97 -4.58
CA ALA A 23 -9.29 19.95 -3.49
C ALA A 23 -9.69 21.30 -4.05
N ASP A 24 -10.78 21.88 -3.56
CA ASP A 24 -11.10 23.28 -3.83
C ASP A 24 -10.19 24.22 -3.03
N PRO A 25 -10.03 25.48 -3.46
CA PRO A 25 -9.34 26.52 -2.67
C PRO A 25 -9.95 26.74 -1.28
N ASP A 26 -11.19 26.31 -1.04
CA ASP A 26 -11.89 26.39 0.24
C ASP A 26 -11.49 25.28 1.23
N GLY A 27 -10.56 24.39 0.85
CA GLY A 27 -10.10 23.28 1.70
C GLY A 27 -11.09 22.10 1.79
N CYS A 28 -12.16 22.11 0.98
CA CYS A 28 -13.13 21.02 0.93
C CYS A 28 -12.71 19.98 -0.13
N CYS A 29 -12.57 18.71 0.27
CA CYS A 29 -12.30 17.60 -0.66
C CYS A 29 -13.58 17.22 -1.42
N ARG A 30 -13.57 17.28 -2.77
CA ARG A 30 -14.63 16.68 -3.59
C ARG A 30 -14.24 15.29 -4.05
N VAL A 31 -15.11 14.32 -3.77
CA VAL A 31 -15.00 12.97 -4.33
C VAL A 31 -15.52 12.97 -5.76
N VAL A 32 -14.70 12.56 -6.72
CA VAL A 32 -15.07 12.40 -8.13
C VAL A 32 -15.17 10.92 -8.44
N VAL A 33 -16.39 10.38 -8.40
CA VAL A 33 -16.72 9.01 -8.78
C VAL A 33 -17.84 9.02 -9.82
N ALA A 34 -17.86 8.04 -10.72
CA ALA A 34 -18.90 7.92 -11.76
C ALA A 34 -20.30 7.61 -11.18
N GLN A 35 -20.40 7.22 -9.91
CA GLN A 35 -21.66 7.00 -9.21
C GLN A 35 -22.11 8.26 -8.48
N SER A 36 -23.09 8.96 -9.06
CA SER A 36 -23.61 10.23 -8.54
C SER A 36 -24.15 10.15 -7.09
N CYS A 37 -24.79 9.03 -6.74
CA CYS A 37 -25.33 8.82 -5.38
C CYS A 37 -24.22 8.69 -4.33
N LEU A 38 -23.09 8.06 -4.68
CA LEU A 38 -21.93 7.93 -3.79
C LEU A 38 -21.31 9.32 -3.53
N THR A 39 -21.12 10.13 -4.57
CA THR A 39 -20.64 11.51 -4.42
C THR A 39 -21.57 12.35 -3.55
N ALA A 40 -22.88 12.27 -3.80
CA ALA A 40 -23.86 13.04 -3.04
C ALA A 40 -23.90 12.64 -1.56
N SER A 41 -23.82 11.35 -1.25
CA SER A 41 -23.81 10.83 0.11
C SER A 41 -22.56 11.25 0.88
N THR A 42 -21.37 11.07 0.27
CA THR A 42 -20.09 11.44 0.91
C THR A 42 -20.00 12.95 1.16
N ASN A 43 -20.42 13.79 0.21
CA ASN A 43 -20.41 15.24 0.40
C ASN A 43 -21.32 15.69 1.55
N ARG A 44 -22.49 15.06 1.73
CA ARG A 44 -23.38 15.34 2.87
C ARG A 44 -22.73 14.94 4.19
N GLY A 45 -22.08 13.77 4.24
CA GLY A 45 -21.35 13.30 5.43
C GLY A 45 -20.19 14.22 5.81
N CYS A 46 -19.33 14.59 4.83
CA CYS A 46 -18.23 15.53 5.05
C CYS A 46 -18.72 16.89 5.55
N LYS A 47 -19.84 17.40 5.02
CA LYS A 47 -20.43 18.66 5.50
C LYS A 47 -20.93 18.56 6.93
N ALA A 48 -21.54 17.44 7.33
CA ALA A 48 -21.99 17.23 8.70
C ALA A 48 -20.82 17.19 9.70
N ILE A 49 -19.73 16.48 9.35
CA ILE A 49 -18.50 16.44 10.16
C ILE A 49 -17.88 17.84 10.27
N TYR A 50 -17.80 18.58 9.16
CA TYR A 50 -17.24 19.94 9.14
C TYR A 50 -18.02 20.91 10.03
N VAL A 51 -19.36 20.86 10.00
CA VAL A 51 -20.21 21.69 10.87
C VAL A 51 -20.08 21.28 12.35
N SER A 52 -19.68 20.03 12.61
CA SER A 52 -19.45 19.49 13.95
C SER A 52 -18.01 19.69 14.45
N GLU A 53 -17.36 20.79 14.04
CA GLU A 53 -15.97 21.15 14.40
C GLU A 53 -14.87 20.22 13.83
N GLY A 54 -15.23 19.35 12.88
CA GLY A 54 -14.29 18.47 12.19
C GLY A 54 -14.06 17.14 12.89
N ALA A 55 -13.11 16.34 12.37
CA ALA A 55 -12.72 15.06 12.94
C ALA A 55 -11.21 15.04 13.15
N SER A 56 -10.76 14.52 14.30
CA SER A 56 -9.36 14.22 14.55
C SER A 56 -9.11 12.73 14.31
N CYS A 57 -8.02 12.41 13.61
CA CYS A 57 -7.56 11.05 13.43
C CYS A 57 -6.06 11.00 13.72
N VAL A 58 -5.60 9.84 14.21
CA VAL A 58 -4.19 9.58 14.50
C VAL A 58 -3.78 8.33 13.75
N LEU A 59 -2.65 8.40 13.04
CA LEU A 59 -2.07 7.26 12.34
C LEU A 59 -1.31 6.40 13.35
N LEU A 60 -1.84 5.21 13.64
CA LEU A 60 -1.24 4.30 14.62
C LEU A 60 -0.08 3.49 14.04
N ARG A 61 -0.19 3.08 12.78
CA ARG A 61 0.84 2.34 12.03
C ARG A 61 0.74 2.71 10.56
N ASP A 62 1.88 3.01 9.95
CA ASP A 62 2.02 3.19 8.51
C ASP A 62 2.97 2.12 7.99
N GLY A 63 2.47 1.29 7.08
CA GLY A 63 3.23 0.18 6.55
C GLY A 63 2.48 -0.50 5.42
N MET A 64 3.20 -0.80 4.34
CA MET A 64 2.71 -1.61 3.23
C MET A 64 3.36 -2.98 3.30
N THR A 65 2.54 -4.03 3.17
CA THR A 65 2.96 -5.42 3.20
C THR A 65 3.07 -5.99 1.79
N ARG A 66 4.15 -6.69 1.49
CA ARG A 66 4.27 -7.53 0.30
C ARG A 66 4.64 -8.95 0.73
N ALA A 67 3.84 -9.93 0.32
CA ALA A 67 4.05 -11.32 0.69
C ALA A 67 4.42 -12.17 -0.54
N PRO A 68 5.71 -12.24 -0.93
CA PRO A 68 6.17 -13.20 -1.92
C PRO A 68 5.90 -14.64 -1.44
N VAL A 69 5.44 -15.47 -2.39
CA VAL A 69 5.14 -16.88 -2.17
C VAL A 69 6.15 -17.71 -2.96
N VAL A 70 6.87 -18.60 -2.27
CA VAL A 70 7.85 -19.51 -2.89
C VAL A 70 7.45 -20.95 -2.59
N ARG A 71 7.50 -21.81 -3.61
CA ARG A 71 7.19 -23.24 -3.48
C ARG A 71 8.45 -24.08 -3.62
N PHE A 72 8.73 -24.91 -2.62
CA PHE A 72 9.86 -25.82 -2.58
C PHE A 72 9.51 -27.24 -3.04
N LYS A 73 10.52 -28.03 -3.39
CA LYS A 73 10.35 -29.44 -3.77
C LYS A 73 9.91 -30.31 -2.57
N SER A 74 10.34 -29.95 -1.36
CA SER A 74 10.05 -30.63 -0.10
C SER A 74 9.73 -29.62 1.00
N ALA A 75 9.04 -30.07 2.06
CA ALA A 75 8.73 -29.22 3.21
C ALA A 75 9.99 -28.86 4.01
N ARG A 76 10.99 -29.75 3.99
CA ARG A 76 12.31 -29.51 4.59
C ARG A 76 13.00 -28.30 3.96
N GLY A 77 12.97 -28.17 2.63
CA GLY A 77 13.58 -27.00 1.96
C GLY A 77 12.91 -25.68 2.32
N ALA A 78 11.60 -25.68 2.57
CA ALA A 78 10.90 -24.49 3.06
C ALA A 78 11.31 -24.15 4.51
N ALA A 79 11.54 -25.17 5.35
CA ALA A 79 12.00 -24.98 6.72
C ALA A 79 13.46 -24.50 6.78
N ASP A 80 14.33 -25.05 5.92
CA ASP A 80 15.72 -24.62 5.80
C ASP A 80 15.81 -23.14 5.40
N LEU A 81 14.92 -22.65 4.50
CA LEU A 81 14.82 -21.22 4.19
C LEU A 81 14.37 -20.40 5.40
N ASN A 82 13.42 -20.91 6.18
CA ASN A 82 12.96 -20.21 7.38
C ASN A 82 14.10 -20.01 8.39
N PHE A 83 14.92 -21.04 8.62
CA PHE A 83 16.12 -20.94 9.46
C PHE A 83 17.19 -20.03 8.85
N PHE A 84 17.37 -20.06 7.53
CA PHE A 84 18.30 -19.17 6.83
C PHE A 84 17.98 -17.69 7.03
N LEU A 85 16.69 -17.36 7.16
CA LEU A 85 16.17 -16.00 7.38
C LEU A 85 16.24 -15.52 8.84
N GLU A 86 16.60 -16.39 9.79
CA GLU A 86 16.84 -15.98 11.20
C GLU A 86 18.12 -15.13 11.33
N ASP A 87 19.08 -15.32 10.42
CA ASP A 87 20.27 -14.48 10.33
C ASP A 87 19.94 -13.15 9.63
N ARG A 88 20.22 -12.06 10.33
CA ARG A 88 19.98 -10.69 9.86
C ARG A 88 20.69 -10.38 8.54
N LEU A 89 21.92 -10.85 8.34
CA LEU A 89 22.68 -10.55 7.12
C LEU A 89 22.06 -11.24 5.90
N ASN A 90 21.55 -12.46 6.08
CA ASN A 90 20.86 -13.21 5.04
C ASN A 90 19.52 -12.56 4.70
N PHE A 91 18.78 -12.11 5.72
CA PHE A 91 17.54 -11.38 5.53
C PHE A 91 17.77 -10.07 4.74
N GLU A 92 18.74 -9.25 5.14
CA GLU A 92 19.08 -7.99 4.44
C GLU A 92 19.46 -8.22 2.97
N THR A 93 20.23 -9.28 2.69
CA THR A 93 20.59 -9.66 1.31
C THR A 93 19.36 -10.07 0.50
N LEU A 94 18.43 -10.83 1.10
CA LEU A 94 17.20 -11.28 0.43
C LEU A 94 16.26 -10.11 0.12
N ILE A 95 16.12 -9.17 1.05
CA ILE A 95 15.37 -7.93 0.84
C ILE A 95 15.96 -7.13 -0.32
N MET A 96 17.27 -6.94 -0.34
CA MET A 96 17.96 -6.20 -1.40
C MET A 96 17.63 -6.78 -2.78
N VAL A 97 17.63 -8.12 -2.92
CA VAL A 97 17.31 -8.79 -4.18
C VAL A 97 15.82 -8.75 -4.52
N LEU A 98 14.94 -9.04 -3.56
CA LEU A 98 13.48 -9.10 -3.80
C LEU A 98 12.89 -7.74 -4.11
N THR A 99 13.47 -6.70 -3.55
CA THR A 99 12.95 -5.35 -3.66
C THR A 99 13.77 -4.47 -4.60
N ASN A 100 14.96 -4.93 -5.01
CA ASN A 100 15.91 -4.22 -5.88
C ASN A 100 16.19 -2.78 -5.39
N ARG A 101 16.18 -2.58 -4.08
CA ARG A 101 16.17 -1.28 -3.41
C ARG A 101 16.93 -1.40 -2.09
N ALA A 102 18.01 -0.64 -1.97
CA ALA A 102 18.92 -0.65 -0.80
C ALA A 102 18.50 0.36 0.28
N ASP A 103 17.56 1.24 -0.03
CA ASP A 103 17.00 2.29 0.83
C ASP A 103 15.88 1.79 1.76
N LEU A 104 15.38 0.57 1.52
CA LEU A 104 14.25 -0.01 2.25
C LEU A 104 14.68 -0.82 3.49
N LEU A 105 15.77 -0.43 4.15
CA LEU A 105 16.42 -1.25 5.19
C LEU A 105 15.63 -1.42 6.50
N ASP A 106 14.47 -0.77 6.65
CA ASP A 106 13.62 -0.87 7.84
C ASP A 106 12.54 -1.97 7.73
N PHE A 107 12.75 -3.01 6.91
CA PHE A 107 11.84 -4.16 6.90
C PHE A 107 11.85 -4.88 8.24
N LYS A 108 10.66 -4.99 8.83
CA LYS A 108 10.43 -5.89 9.97
C LYS A 108 9.92 -7.23 9.44
N PRO A 109 10.55 -8.37 9.75
CA PRO A 109 9.94 -9.66 9.50
C PRO A 109 8.67 -9.75 10.36
N LEU A 110 7.50 -9.69 9.73
CA LEU A 110 6.21 -9.75 10.42
C LEU A 110 5.87 -11.17 10.79
N SER A 111 6.00 -12.08 9.83
CA SER A 111 5.79 -13.52 10.02
C SER A 111 6.21 -14.28 8.76
N ALA A 112 6.80 -15.45 8.97
CA ALA A 112 6.94 -16.47 7.94
C ALA A 112 5.88 -17.55 8.18
N LEU A 113 5.09 -17.85 7.15
CA LEU A 113 4.09 -18.92 7.19
C LEU A 113 4.58 -20.08 6.33
N LEU A 114 4.75 -21.23 6.98
CA LEU A 114 5.16 -22.48 6.33
C LEU A 114 3.96 -23.40 6.18
N TRP A 115 3.57 -23.67 4.94
CA TRP A 115 2.48 -24.59 4.63
C TRP A 115 3.00 -25.76 3.81
N GLY A 116 3.61 -26.71 4.53
CA GLY A 116 4.29 -27.85 3.94
C GLY A 116 5.41 -27.39 3.00
N LYS A 117 5.17 -27.45 1.69
CA LYS A 117 6.14 -27.06 0.65
C LYS A 117 6.09 -25.57 0.28
N ILE A 118 5.12 -24.83 0.80
CA ILE A 118 4.92 -23.41 0.47
C ILE A 118 5.49 -22.56 1.61
N PHE A 119 6.25 -21.54 1.24
CA PHE A 119 6.80 -20.54 2.14
C PHE A 119 6.27 -19.17 1.72
N THR A 120 5.71 -18.42 2.66
CA THR A 120 5.32 -17.03 2.44
C THR A 120 6.00 -16.13 3.46
N LEU A 121 6.66 -15.09 2.97
CA LEU A 121 7.37 -14.13 3.79
C LEU A 121 6.62 -12.80 3.80
N ASP A 122 6.06 -12.39 4.92
CA ASP A 122 5.38 -11.10 5.00
C ASP A 122 6.38 -9.99 5.31
N LEU A 123 6.58 -9.10 4.33
CA LEU A 123 7.52 -7.98 4.40
C LEU A 123 6.75 -6.67 4.54
N ALA A 124 6.91 -5.97 5.65
CA ALA A 124 6.36 -4.63 5.84
C ALA A 124 7.43 -3.54 5.76
N ALA A 125 7.15 -2.48 4.99
CA ALA A 125 7.95 -1.26 4.91
C ALA A 125 7.07 -0.01 5.04
N SER A 126 7.65 1.09 5.54
CA SER A 126 6.97 2.39 5.67
C SER A 126 6.62 2.99 4.30
N ARG A 127 5.52 3.76 4.23
CA ARG A 127 4.95 4.29 2.98
C ARG A 127 5.70 5.50 2.42
N GLU A 128 6.56 6.17 3.20
CA GLU A 128 7.46 7.22 2.69
C GLU A 128 8.42 6.71 1.61
N MET A 129 8.60 5.39 1.53
CA MET A 129 9.30 4.72 0.46
C MET A 129 8.39 4.67 -0.78
N GLN A 130 8.52 5.67 -1.66
CA GLN A 130 7.77 5.74 -2.91
C GLN A 130 8.17 4.57 -3.82
N TRP A 131 7.21 3.69 -4.10
CA TRP A 131 7.34 2.63 -5.10
C TRP A 131 7.07 3.23 -6.49
N GLY A 132 8.04 4.01 -6.98
CA GLY A 132 8.13 4.45 -8.37
C GLY A 132 8.92 3.46 -9.21
#